data_AF-A0A452QTF9-F1
#
_entry.id   AF-A0A452QTF9-F1
#
_cell.length_a   1.000
_cell.length_b   1.000
_cell.length_c   1.000
_cell.angle_alpha   90.00
_cell.angle_beta   90.00
_cell.angle_gamma   90.00
#
_symmetry.space_group_name_H-M   'P 1'
#
loop_
_entity.id
_entity.type
_entity.pdbx_description
1 polymer ?
#
loop_
_entity_poly.entity_id
_entity_poly.type
_entity_poly.pdbx_seq_one_letter_code
_entity_poly.pdbx_strand_id
1 'polypeptide(L)'
;MNTVLSRANSLFAFSLSVMAALTFGCFITTAFKDRSVPVRLHVSRIMLKNVEDFTGPRERSDLGFITFDITADLENIFDWNVKQLFLYLSAEYSTKNNALNQVVLWDKIVLRGDNPKLLLKDMKTKYFFFDDGNGLK
;
A
#
# COMPACT_ATOMS: atom_id res chain seq x y z
N MET A 1 -35.41 14.60 44.20
CA MET A 1 -34.26 13.76 43.81
C MET A 1 -34.62 12.81 42.66
N ASN A 2 -35.29 13.31 41.61
CA ASN A 2 -35.66 12.62 40.37
C ASN A 2 -36.02 13.69 39.32
N THR A 3 -35.09 14.61 39.05
CA THR A 3 -35.32 15.64 38.03
C THR A 3 -35.16 15.03 36.63
N VAL A 4 -35.83 15.62 35.64
CA VAL A 4 -35.70 15.19 34.22
C VAL A 4 -34.23 15.16 33.79
N LEU A 5 -33.41 16.11 34.28
CA LEU A 5 -31.96 16.17 34.06
C LEU A 5 -31.21 14.92 34.56
N SER A 6 -31.54 14.42 35.76
CA SER A 6 -30.89 13.24 36.34
C SER A 6 -31.23 11.97 35.55
N ARG A 7 -32.48 11.83 35.09
CA ARG A 7 -32.91 10.73 34.23
C ARG A 7 -32.23 10.78 32.87
N ALA A 8 -32.15 11.96 32.24
CA ALA A 8 -31.43 12.15 30.99
C ALA A 8 -29.95 11.76 31.14
N ASN A 9 -29.28 12.22 32.20
CA ASN A 9 -27.89 11.87 32.47
C ASN A 9 -27.67 10.35 32.59
N SER A 10 -28.58 9.63 33.27
CA SER A 10 -28.48 8.17 33.37
C SER A 10 -28.66 7.46 32.02
N LEU A 11 -29.56 7.96 31.16
CA LEU A 11 -29.76 7.42 29.81
C LEU A 11 -28.52 7.65 28.93
N PHE A 12 -27.92 8.84 29.00
CA PHE A 12 -26.70 9.17 28.26
C PHE A 12 -25.51 8.35 28.75
N ALA A 13 -25.32 8.23 30.07
CA ALA A 13 -24.25 7.42 30.64
C ALA A 13 -24.39 5.94 30.24
N PHE A 14 -25.61 5.40 30.27
CA PHE A 14 -25.87 4.04 29.81
C PHE A 14 -25.57 3.86 28.32
N SER A 15 -26.08 4.75 27.47
CA SER A 15 -25.81 4.72 26.02
C SER A 15 -24.31 4.78 25.72
N LEU A 16 -23.58 5.69 26.40
CA LEU A 16 -22.13 5.83 26.26
C LEU A 16 -21.40 4.55 26.66
N SER A 17 -21.82 3.90 27.76
CA SER A 17 -21.22 2.65 28.23
C SER A 17 -21.43 1.49 27.25
N VAL A 18 -22.62 1.39 26.65
CA VAL A 18 -22.94 0.38 25.63
C VAL A 18 -22.10 0.62 24.37
N MET A 19 -22.02 1.87 23.91
CA MET A 19 -21.17 2.22 22.78
C MET A 19 -19.70 1.92 23.05
N ALA A 20 -19.19 2.22 24.24
CA ALA A 20 -17.81 1.93 24.63
C ALA A 20 -17.53 0.41 24.63
N ALA A 21 -18.47 -0.40 25.14
CA ALA A 21 -18.34 -1.86 25.09
C ALA A 21 -18.34 -2.39 23.65
N LEU A 22 -19.21 -1.86 22.78
CA LEU A 22 -19.28 -2.22 21.36
C LEU A 22 -18.01 -1.84 20.61
N THR A 23 -17.50 -0.62 20.79
CA THR A 23 -16.25 -0.19 20.14
C THR A 23 -15.05 -1.00 20.62
N PHE A 24 -15.02 -1.37 21.91
CA PHE A 24 -14.01 -2.26 22.46
C PHE A 24 -14.10 -3.68 21.86
N GLY A 25 -15.31 -4.21 21.68
CA GLY A 25 -15.51 -5.47 20.95
C GLY A 25 -15.01 -5.41 19.50
N CYS A 26 -15.33 -4.34 18.78
CA CYS A 26 -14.82 -4.09 17.43
C CYS A 26 -13.28 -4.02 17.39
N PHE A 27 -12.65 -3.38 18.39
CA PHE A 27 -11.20 -3.34 18.53
C PHE A 27 -10.60 -4.75 18.68
N ILE A 28 -11.15 -5.56 19.58
CA ILE A 28 -10.69 -6.95 19.80
C ILE A 28 -10.78 -7.76 18.50
N THR A 29 -11.93 -7.75 17.81
CA THR A 29 -12.08 -8.50 16.54
C THR A 29 -11.10 -8.06 15.46
N THR A 30 -10.71 -6.77 15.46
CA THR A 30 -9.76 -6.20 14.49
C THR A 30 -8.32 -6.63 14.77
N ALA A 31 -7.98 -6.83 16.04
CA ALA A 31 -6.65 -7.27 16.48
C ALA A 31 -6.32 -8.72 16.09
N PHE A 32 -7.35 -9.59 16.03
CA PHE A 32 -7.19 -11.00 15.67
C PHE A 32 -7.43 -11.29 14.17
N LYS A 33 -7.67 -10.26 13.35
CA LYS A 33 -7.92 -10.45 11.93
C LYS A 33 -6.61 -10.44 11.14
N ASP A 34 -6.26 -11.58 10.55
CA ASP A 34 -5.18 -11.67 9.58
C ASP A 34 -5.57 -10.96 8.27
N ARG A 35 -4.69 -10.07 7.80
CA ARG A 35 -4.87 -9.28 6.57
C ARG A 35 -3.87 -9.67 5.48
N SER A 36 -3.35 -10.90 5.53
CA SER A 36 -2.42 -11.40 4.53
C SER A 36 -3.19 -11.96 3.34
N VAL A 37 -2.77 -11.56 2.15
CA VAL A 37 -3.33 -12.03 0.87
C VAL A 37 -2.19 -12.55 0.01
N PRO A 38 -2.34 -13.73 -0.63
CA PRO A 38 -1.36 -14.19 -1.58
C PRO A 38 -1.33 -13.26 -2.80
N VAL A 39 -0.18 -12.66 -3.06
CA VAL A 39 0.07 -11.83 -4.24
C VAL A 39 0.95 -12.61 -5.21
N ARG A 40 0.51 -12.74 -6.46
CA ARG A 40 1.31 -13.29 -7.55
C ARG A 40 1.85 -12.13 -8.38
N LEU A 41 3.16 -11.95 -8.32
CA LEU A 41 3.90 -10.99 -9.14
C LEU A 41 4.71 -11.76 -10.18
N HIS A 42 4.53 -11.39 -11.45
CA HIS A 42 5.34 -11.91 -12.54
C HIS A 42 6.02 -10.75 -13.26
N VAL A 43 7.34 -10.80 -13.39
CA VAL A 43 8.10 -9.78 -14.11
C VAL A 43 8.35 -10.28 -15.53
N SER A 44 7.71 -9.63 -16.49
CA SER A 44 7.69 -10.09 -17.88
C SER A 44 8.86 -9.53 -18.69
N ARG A 45 9.22 -8.25 -18.46
CA ARG A 45 10.34 -7.60 -19.16
C ARG A 45 11.08 -6.64 -18.27
N ILE A 46 12.41 -6.64 -18.38
CA ILE A 46 13.30 -5.67 -17.75
C ILE A 46 14.11 -5.04 -18.88
N MET A 47 14.08 -3.72 -18.97
CA MET A 47 14.83 -2.95 -19.94
C MET A 47 15.68 -1.92 -19.22
N LEU A 48 16.98 -1.99 -19.45
CA LEU A 48 17.96 -1.05 -18.92
C LEU A 48 18.51 -0.23 -20.07
N LYS A 49 18.52 1.08 -19.90
CA LYS A 49 19.10 2.02 -20.86
C LYS A 49 20.01 2.97 -20.13
N ASN A 50 21.24 3.06 -20.57
CA ASN A 50 22.13 4.11 -20.12
C ASN A 50 21.75 5.42 -20.82
N VAL A 51 21.30 6.41 -20.06
CA VAL A 51 20.81 7.71 -20.57
C VAL A 51 21.64 8.83 -19.95
N GLU A 52 21.85 9.91 -20.70
CA GLU A 52 22.46 11.11 -20.16
C GLU A 52 21.50 11.75 -19.15
N ASP A 53 21.96 11.96 -17.92
CA ASP A 53 21.16 12.61 -16.90
C ASP A 53 21.19 14.13 -17.13
N PHE A 54 20.00 14.72 -17.33
CA PHE A 54 19.83 16.16 -17.53
C PHE A 54 19.60 16.91 -16.21
N THR A 55 19.49 16.20 -15.09
CA THR A 55 19.19 16.79 -13.77
C THR A 55 20.44 16.96 -12.89
N GLY A 56 21.55 16.30 -13.21
CA GLY A 56 22.82 16.36 -12.49
C GLY A 56 24.04 16.81 -13.33
N PRO A 57 25.24 16.90 -12.73
CA PRO A 57 26.46 17.32 -13.42
C PRO A 57 26.94 16.28 -14.45
N ARG A 58 26.38 16.28 -15.66
CA ARG A 58 26.90 15.58 -16.87
C ARG A 58 27.39 14.13 -16.66
N GLU A 59 26.78 13.38 -15.75
CA GLU A 59 27.04 11.95 -15.57
C GLU A 59 25.97 11.13 -16.30
N ARG A 60 26.34 9.93 -16.75
CA ARG A 60 25.41 8.98 -17.36
C ARG A 60 24.76 8.16 -16.25
N SER A 61 23.44 8.03 -16.29
CA SER A 61 22.66 7.24 -15.33
C SER A 61 21.98 6.07 -16.05
N ASP A 62 21.89 4.94 -15.37
CA ASP A 62 21.11 3.82 -15.86
C ASP A 62 19.62 4.03 -15.57
N LEU A 63 18.84 4.17 -16.63
CA LEU A 63 17.39 4.21 -16.63
C LEU A 63 16.85 2.77 -16.71
N GLY A 64 16.18 2.34 -15.67
CA GLY A 64 15.49 1.07 -15.65
C GLY A 64 13.99 1.21 -15.95
N PHE A 65 13.48 0.27 -16.74
CA PHE A 65 12.07 0.13 -17.06
C PHE A 65 11.65 -1.33 -16.89
N ILE A 66 10.56 -1.57 -16.17
CA ILE A 66 10.07 -2.91 -15.88
C ILE A 66 8.64 -3.04 -16.38
N THR A 67 8.31 -4.22 -16.91
CA THR A 67 6.95 -4.61 -17.26
C THR A 67 6.58 -5.81 -16.42
N PHE A 68 5.45 -5.72 -15.72
CA PHE A 68 5.04 -6.69 -14.73
C PHE A 68 3.55 -7.00 -14.81
N ASP A 69 3.20 -8.17 -14.30
CA ASP A 69 1.83 -8.64 -14.10
C ASP A 69 1.61 -8.83 -12.60
N ILE A 70 0.49 -8.31 -12.08
CA ILE A 70 0.09 -8.51 -10.68
C ILE A 70 -1.28 -9.17 -10.66
N THR A 71 -1.39 -10.26 -9.92
CA THR A 71 -2.65 -10.91 -9.58
C THR A 71 -2.78 -11.02 -8.07
N ALA A 72 -3.80 -10.40 -7.50
CA ALA A 72 -4.10 -10.47 -6.07
C ALA A 72 -5.61 -10.34 -5.82
N ASP A 73 -6.11 -11.00 -4.78
CA ASP A 73 -7.50 -10.88 -4.34
C ASP A 73 -7.57 -10.13 -3.01
N LEU A 74 -7.88 -8.83 -3.08
CA LEU A 74 -7.87 -7.93 -1.93
C LEU A 74 -9.19 -7.95 -1.14
N GLU A 75 -10.16 -8.78 -1.53
CA GLU A 75 -11.52 -8.78 -0.96
C GLU A 75 -11.48 -8.97 0.55
N ASN A 76 -10.65 -9.89 1.04
CA ASN A 76 -10.52 -10.20 2.46
C ASN A 76 -9.89 -9.08 3.30
N ILE A 77 -9.17 -8.15 2.67
CA ILE A 77 -8.51 -7.01 3.34
C ILE A 77 -9.54 -5.93 3.70
N PHE A 78 -10.54 -5.70 2.85
CA PHE A 78 -11.59 -4.73 3.13
C PHE A 78 -12.51 -5.23 4.25
N ASP A 79 -12.40 -4.64 5.43
CA ASP A 79 -13.29 -4.87 6.57
C ASP A 79 -14.19 -3.66 6.85
N TRP A 80 -14.89 -3.63 7.99
CA TRP A 80 -15.76 -2.51 8.36
C TRP A 80 -14.99 -1.19 8.52
N ASN A 81 -13.70 -1.24 8.88
CA ASN A 81 -12.81 -0.10 9.13
C ASN A 81 -11.98 0.30 7.88
N VAL A 82 -11.49 -0.66 7.09
CA VAL A 82 -10.61 -0.39 5.93
C VAL A 82 -11.39 0.23 4.76
N LYS A 83 -11.24 1.55 4.54
CA LYS A 83 -11.96 2.29 3.47
C LYS A 83 -11.15 2.41 2.18
N GLN A 84 -9.83 2.37 2.30
CA GLN A 84 -8.90 2.63 1.21
C GLN A 84 -7.62 1.83 1.42
N LEU A 85 -7.06 1.31 0.33
CA LEU A 85 -5.77 0.66 0.28
C LEU A 85 -4.82 1.45 -0.61
N PHE A 86 -3.62 1.71 -0.12
CA PHE A 86 -2.51 2.27 -0.88
C PHE A 86 -1.58 1.13 -1.25
N LEU A 87 -1.59 0.75 -2.52
CA LEU A 87 -0.72 -0.27 -3.06
C LEU A 87 0.48 0.40 -3.71
N TYR A 88 1.67 -0.16 -3.49
CA TYR A 88 2.86 0.24 -4.21
C TYR A 88 3.72 -0.99 -4.50
N LEU A 89 4.44 -0.93 -5.61
CA LEU A 89 5.43 -1.91 -6.01
C LEU A 89 6.80 -1.25 -5.91
N SER A 90 7.67 -1.78 -5.07
CA SER A 90 9.06 -1.36 -4.95
C SER A 90 10.00 -2.38 -5.57
N ALA A 91 11.05 -1.90 -6.23
CA ALA A 91 12.23 -2.69 -6.53
C ALA A 91 13.28 -2.43 -5.46
N GLU A 92 13.91 -3.51 -5.00
CA GLU A 92 15.03 -3.47 -4.08
C GLU A 92 16.24 -4.09 -4.78
N TYR A 93 17.37 -3.37 -4.75
CA TYR A 93 18.61 -3.81 -5.35
C TYR A 93 19.80 -3.34 -4.51
N SER A 94 20.94 -3.98 -4.71
CA SER A 94 22.18 -3.68 -3.99
C SER A 94 23.26 -3.28 -4.99
N THR A 95 24.06 -2.27 -4.66
CA THR A 95 25.20 -1.84 -5.46
C THR A 95 26.49 -1.91 -4.62
N LYS A 96 27.65 -1.76 -5.26
CA LYS A 96 28.93 -1.78 -4.54
C LYS A 96 29.03 -0.67 -3.48
N ASN A 97 28.36 0.46 -3.72
CA ASN A 97 28.40 1.63 -2.85
C ASN A 97 27.26 1.64 -1.82
N ASN A 98 26.15 0.96 -2.09
CA ASN A 98 25.01 0.91 -1.18
C ASN A 98 24.44 -0.49 -1.03
N ALA A 99 24.32 -0.93 0.23
CA ALA A 99 23.80 -2.25 0.57
C ALA A 99 22.31 -2.42 0.20
N LEU A 100 21.51 -1.36 0.29
CA LEU A 100 20.07 -1.38 0.02
C LEU A 100 19.63 -0.10 -0.72
N ASN A 101 19.27 -0.25 -1.99
CA ASN A 101 18.55 0.75 -2.77
C ASN A 101 17.10 0.28 -2.95
N GLN A 102 16.14 1.14 -2.60
CA GLN A 102 14.71 0.83 -2.75
C GLN A 102 14.04 1.96 -3.55
N VAL A 103 13.36 1.59 -4.63
CA VAL A 103 12.66 2.56 -5.49
C VAL A 103 11.23 2.10 -5.77
N VAL A 104 10.28 3.02 -5.62
CA VAL A 104 8.87 2.77 -5.94
C VAL A 104 8.67 2.88 -7.45
N LEU A 105 8.21 1.79 -8.07
CA LEU A 105 8.01 1.68 -9.52
C LEU A 105 6.58 2.02 -9.94
N TRP A 106 5.62 1.73 -9.07
CA TRP A 106 4.20 1.85 -9.38
C TRP A 106 3.39 1.97 -8.09
N ASP A 107 2.29 2.71 -8.16
CA ASP A 107 1.33 2.88 -7.08
C ASP A 107 -0.11 2.82 -7.61
N LYS A 108 -1.03 2.38 -6.75
CA LYS A 108 -2.47 2.47 -6.99
C LYS A 108 -3.24 2.57 -5.69
N ILE A 109 -4.24 3.43 -5.71
CA ILE A 109 -5.24 3.51 -4.64
C ILE A 109 -6.44 2.64 -5.04
N VAL A 110 -6.87 1.78 -4.13
CA VAL A 110 -8.10 0.99 -4.28
C VAL A 110 -9.07 1.40 -3.18
N LEU A 111 -10.28 1.83 -3.55
CA LEU A 111 -11.31 2.24 -2.62
C LEU A 111 -12.26 1.09 -2.31
N ARG A 112 -12.90 1.13 -1.13
CA ARG A 112 -13.96 0.18 -0.81
C ARG A 112 -15.13 0.37 -1.78
N GLY A 113 -15.51 -0.71 -2.44
CA GLY A 113 -16.56 -0.72 -3.47
C GLY A 113 -16.02 -0.82 -4.89
N ASP A 114 -14.72 -0.57 -5.08
CA ASP A 114 -14.05 -0.92 -6.33
C ASP A 114 -13.92 -2.45 -6.47
N ASN A 115 -13.54 -2.91 -7.65
CA ASN A 115 -13.24 -4.32 -7.87
C ASN A 115 -12.05 -4.76 -6.98
N PRO A 116 -12.25 -5.66 -6.00
CA PRO A 116 -11.20 -6.08 -5.07
C PRO A 116 -10.16 -6.99 -5.73
N LYS A 117 -10.49 -7.58 -6.89
CA LYS A 117 -9.59 -8.47 -7.63
C LYS A 117 -8.67 -7.65 -8.51
N LEU A 118 -7.41 -7.57 -8.09
CA LEU A 118 -6.34 -6.90 -8.83
C LEU A 118 -5.84 -7.85 -9.91
N LEU A 119 -6.27 -7.61 -11.16
CA LEU A 119 -5.83 -8.34 -12.35
C LEU A 119 -5.15 -7.36 -13.31
N LEU A 120 -3.85 -7.20 -13.14
CA LEU A 120 -3.02 -6.29 -13.90
C LEU A 120 -2.09 -7.10 -14.81
N LYS A 121 -2.14 -6.82 -16.12
CA LYS A 121 -1.32 -7.47 -17.13
C LYS A 121 -0.59 -6.43 -17.97
N ASP A 122 0.65 -6.74 -18.35
CA ASP A 122 1.55 -5.92 -19.16
C ASP A 122 1.68 -4.49 -18.61
N MET A 123 1.67 -4.35 -17.28
CA MET A 123 1.74 -3.05 -16.64
C MET A 123 3.16 -2.52 -16.69
N LYS A 124 3.25 -1.27 -17.12
CA LYS A 124 4.49 -0.50 -17.21
C LYS A 124 4.75 0.22 -15.89
N THR A 125 6.01 0.37 -15.50
CA THR A 125 6.37 1.23 -14.36
C THR A 125 5.89 2.65 -14.59
N LYS A 126 5.28 3.24 -13.56
CA LYS A 126 4.81 4.63 -13.58
C LYS A 126 5.96 5.59 -13.32
N TYR A 127 6.86 5.20 -12.42
CA TYR A 127 8.07 5.92 -12.12
C TYR A 127 9.24 5.17 -12.73
N PHE A 128 10.00 5.85 -13.58
CA PHE A 128 11.28 5.35 -14.01
C PHE A 128 12.26 5.46 -12.85
N PHE A 129 13.11 4.45 -12.68
CA PHE A 129 14.15 4.49 -11.68
C PHE A 129 15.49 4.81 -12.36
N PHE A 130 16.19 5.76 -11.75
CA PHE A 130 17.51 6.20 -12.12
C PHE A 130 18.45 5.75 -11.01
N ASP A 131 19.52 5.06 -11.37
CA ASP A 131 20.60 4.75 -10.44
C ASP A 131 21.76 5.72 -10.67
N ASP A 132 22.39 6.15 -9.57
CA ASP A 132 23.55 7.03 -9.63
C ASP A 132 24.75 6.22 -10.16
N GLY A 133 25.00 6.33 -11.47
CA GLY A 133 26.07 5.65 -12.21
C GLY A 133 25.63 4.40 -12.97
N ASN A 134 26.56 3.45 -13.15
CA ASN A 134 26.36 2.21 -13.92
C ASN A 134 26.16 0.98 -13.02
N GLY A 135 25.42 1.15 -11.91
CA GLY A 135 25.24 0.13 -10.87
C GLY A 135 24.18 -0.92 -11.19
N LEU A 136 23.29 -0.63 -12.14
CA LEU A 136 22.22 -1.53 -12.56
C LEU A 136 22.75 -2.53 -13.60
N LYS A 137 23.34 -3.63 -13.10
CA LYS A 137 23.78 -4.78 -13.91
C LYS A 137 23.07 -6.06 -13.53
#